data_AF-A0A9Q5C2J2-F1
#
_entry.id   AF-A0A9Q5C2J2-F1
#
_cell.length_a   1.000
_cell.length_b   1.000
_cell.length_c   1.000
_cell.angle_alpha   90.00
_cell.angle_beta   90.00
_cell.angle_gamma   90.00
#
_symmetry.space_group_name_H-M   'P 1'
#
loop_
_entity.id
_entity.type
_entity.pdbx_description
1 polymer ?
#
loop_
_entity_poly.entity_id
_entity_poly.type
_entity_poly.pdbx_seq_one_letter_code
_entity_poly.pdbx_strand_id
1 'polypeptide(L)'
;MTTTTVRLRLPEDLKKQATKVFNEYGLDWSSAMRMILTQVVSENAIPVNLSRYSEISPFMKSNIKKSLQEYKAGNYKTVDSTDKLFKELDKD
;
A
#
# COMPACT_ATOMS: atom_id res chain seq x y z
N MET A 1 28.66 4.73 -11.21
CA MET A 1 27.60 4.14 -10.37
C MET A 1 28.17 2.92 -9.68
N THR A 2 28.10 2.87 -8.36
CA THR A 2 28.64 1.74 -7.57
C THR A 2 27.63 0.61 -7.58
N THR A 3 28.01 -0.58 -8.02
CA THR A 3 27.16 -1.77 -8.02
C THR A 3 27.55 -2.70 -6.88
N THR A 4 26.57 -3.20 -6.14
CA THR A 4 26.78 -4.14 -5.03
C THR A 4 26.04 -5.45 -5.30
N THR A 5 26.67 -6.57 -4.99
CA THR A 5 26.08 -7.91 -5.11
C THR A 5 25.21 -8.22 -3.90
N VAL A 6 23.97 -8.67 -4.14
CA VAL A 6 23.03 -9.13 -3.11
C VAL A 6 22.99 -10.65 -3.09
N ARG A 7 23.13 -11.27 -1.91
CA ARG A 7 22.96 -12.71 -1.71
C ARG A 7 21.65 -12.97 -0.97
N LEU A 8 20.74 -13.69 -1.60
CA LEU A 8 19.43 -14.05 -1.04
C LEU A 8 19.32 -15.57 -0.92
N ARG A 9 19.00 -16.07 0.28
CA ARG A 9 18.67 -17.49 0.49
C ARG A 9 17.16 -17.66 0.32
N LEU A 10 16.75 -18.55 -0.58
CA LEU A 10 15.35 -18.91 -0.79
C LEU A 10 15.23 -20.39 -1.19
N PRO A 11 14.05 -21.02 -1.00
CA PRO A 11 13.77 -22.35 -1.52
C PRO A 11 13.97 -22.41 -3.03
N GLU A 12 14.54 -23.51 -3.53
CA GLU A 12 14.82 -23.67 -4.96
C GLU A 12 13.55 -23.64 -5.81
N ASP A 13 12.48 -24.29 -5.34
CA ASP A 13 11.20 -24.32 -6.05
C ASP A 13 10.56 -22.94 -6.16
N LEU A 14 10.68 -22.11 -5.12
CA LEU A 14 10.20 -20.73 -5.15
C LEU A 14 10.93 -19.93 -6.22
N LYS A 15 12.26 -20.09 -6.31
CA LYS A 15 13.08 -19.43 -7.34
C LYS A 15 12.61 -19.84 -8.73
N LYS A 16 12.44 -21.15 -8.96
CA LYS A 16 12.03 -21.70 -10.25
C LYS A 16 10.65 -21.18 -10.67
N GLN A 17 9.67 -21.23 -9.77
CA GLN A 17 8.32 -20.77 -10.04
C GLN A 17 8.28 -19.27 -10.35
N ALA A 18 8.89 -18.44 -9.52
CA ALA A 18 8.94 -17.00 -9.76
C ALA A 18 9.70 -16.63 -11.05
N THR A 19 10.80 -17.33 -11.36
CA THR A 19 11.53 -17.13 -12.63
C THR A 19 10.67 -17.46 -13.84
N LYS A 20 9.85 -18.53 -13.77
CA LYS A 20 8.92 -18.86 -14.85
C LYS A 20 7.93 -17.71 -15.10
N VAL A 21 7.34 -17.17 -14.02
CA VAL A 21 6.41 -16.03 -14.11
C VAL A 21 7.11 -14.81 -14.71
N PHE A 22 8.31 -14.44 -14.24
CA PHE A 22 9.04 -13.31 -14.80
C PHE A 22 9.35 -13.50 -16.30
N ASN A 23 9.75 -14.71 -16.71
CA ASN A 23 10.02 -15.02 -18.10
C ASN A 23 8.76 -14.90 -19.00
N GLU A 24 7.57 -15.21 -18.48
CA GLU A 24 6.31 -15.00 -19.21
C GLU A 24 6.07 -13.51 -19.53
N TYR A 25 6.62 -12.60 -18.72
CA TYR A 25 6.63 -11.16 -18.96
C TYR A 25 7.91 -10.66 -19.66
N GLY A 26 8.79 -11.56 -20.11
CA GLY A 26 10.06 -11.21 -20.76
C GLY A 26 11.12 -10.62 -19.82
N LEU A 27 10.99 -10.84 -18.52
CA LEU A 27 11.91 -10.34 -17.50
C LEU A 27 12.79 -11.47 -16.97
N ASP A 28 14.11 -11.23 -16.89
CA ASP A 28 14.99 -12.11 -16.14
C ASP A 28 14.90 -11.84 -14.63
N TRP A 29 15.41 -12.78 -13.82
CA TRP A 29 15.37 -12.67 -12.35
C TRP A 29 15.97 -11.36 -11.85
N SER A 30 17.12 -10.96 -12.39
CA SER A 30 17.85 -9.77 -11.93
C SER A 30 17.09 -8.48 -12.25
N SER A 31 16.49 -8.37 -13.43
CA SER A 31 15.69 -7.22 -13.86
C SER A 31 14.41 -7.12 -13.04
N ALA A 32 13.71 -8.23 -12.82
CA ALA A 32 12.52 -8.26 -11.97
C ALA A 32 12.84 -7.80 -10.54
N MET A 33 13.92 -8.31 -9.93
CA MET A 33 14.34 -7.88 -8.60
C MET A 33 14.75 -6.41 -8.57
N ARG A 34 15.40 -5.90 -9.62
CA ARG A 34 15.75 -4.47 -9.73
C ARG A 34 14.50 -3.59 -9.80
N MET A 35 13.48 -4.01 -10.56
CA MET A 35 12.21 -3.30 -10.66
C MET A 35 11.50 -3.24 -9.30
N ILE A 36 11.40 -4.38 -8.60
CA ILE A 36 10.79 -4.46 -7.27
C ILE A 36 11.49 -3.54 -6.28
N LEU A 37 12.83 -3.58 -6.22
CA LEU A 37 13.60 -2.70 -5.33
C LEU A 37 13.47 -1.23 -5.70
N THR A 38 13.37 -0.92 -6.99
CA THR A 38 13.14 0.46 -7.46
C THR A 38 11.76 0.96 -7.02
N GLN A 39 10.74 0.12 -7.12
CA GLN A 39 9.38 0.45 -6.66
C GLN A 39 9.36 0.70 -5.14
N VAL A 40 10.06 -0.12 -4.35
CA VAL A 40 10.19 0.09 -2.89
C VAL A 40 10.72 1.48 -2.57
N VAL A 41 11.78 1.91 -3.26
CA VAL A 41 12.40 3.22 -3.04
C VAL A 41 11.53 4.35 -3.58
N SER A 42 10.88 4.14 -4.72
CA SER A 42 10.04 5.15 -5.37
C SER A 42 8.77 5.46 -4.57
N GLU A 43 8.15 4.44 -3.98
CA GLU A 43 6.87 4.57 -3.26
C GLU A 43 7.06 4.65 -1.73
N ASN A 44 8.29 4.45 -1.23
CA ASN A 44 8.57 4.26 0.20
C ASN A 44 7.64 3.22 0.86
N ALA A 45 7.28 2.19 0.09
CA ALA A 45 6.29 1.18 0.47
C ALA A 45 6.76 -0.22 0.04
N ILE A 46 6.24 -1.26 0.71
CA ILE A 46 6.53 -2.63 0.32
C ILE A 46 5.56 -3.01 -0.82
N PRO A 47 6.05 -3.43 -2.01
CA PRO A 47 5.25 -3.68 -3.21
C PRO A 47 4.58 -5.07 -3.15
N VAL A 48 4.15 -5.49 -1.98
CA VAL A 48 3.27 -6.63 -1.78
C VAL A 48 2.18 -6.23 -0.82
N ASN A 49 0.99 -6.78 -1.01
CA ASN A 49 -0.07 -6.54 -0.07
C ASN A 49 0.21 -7.29 1.23
N LEU A 50 0.68 -6.57 2.26
CA LEU A 50 0.95 -7.13 3.60
C LEU A 50 -0.30 -7.38 4.44
N SER A 51 -1.46 -7.40 3.80
CA SER A 51 -2.75 -7.69 4.43
C SER A 51 -2.77 -9.09 5.06
N ARG A 52 -2.36 -9.20 6.33
CA ARG A 52 -3.03 -10.11 7.27
C ARG A 52 -4.47 -9.68 7.55
N TYR A 53 -4.80 -8.42 7.20
CA TYR A 53 -6.12 -7.81 7.26
C TYR A 53 -6.49 -7.32 5.86
N SER A 54 -6.94 -8.24 4.98
CA SER A 54 -7.67 -7.84 3.76
C SER A 54 -9.05 -7.29 4.11
N GLU A 55 -9.45 -7.41 5.38
CA GLU A 55 -10.63 -6.82 5.95
C GLU A 55 -10.27 -5.47 6.55
N ILE A 56 -11.00 -4.42 6.14
CA ILE A 56 -11.08 -3.15 6.87
C ILE A 56 -11.18 -3.50 8.37
N SER A 57 -10.24 -3.01 9.19
CA SER A 57 -10.20 -3.35 10.61
C SER A 57 -11.59 -3.13 11.23
N PRO A 58 -12.05 -3.95 12.18
CA PRO A 58 -13.38 -3.79 12.80
C PRO A 58 -13.61 -2.36 13.31
N PHE A 59 -12.54 -1.71 13.80
CA PHE A 59 -12.51 -0.31 14.18
C PHE A 59 -12.80 0.63 13.00
N MET A 60 -12.07 0.51 11.89
CA MET A 60 -12.27 1.36 10.72
C MET A 60 -13.64 1.11 10.06
N LYS A 61 -14.11 -0.14 10.05
CA LYS A 61 -15.45 -0.50 9.56
C LYS A 61 -16.55 0.14 10.41
N SER A 62 -16.38 0.17 11.74
CA SER A 62 -17.29 0.85 12.67
C SER A 62 -17.33 2.36 12.42
N ASN A 63 -16.17 3.00 12.24
CA ASN A 63 -16.08 4.44 11.98
C ASN A 63 -16.70 4.84 10.64
N ILE A 64 -16.49 4.05 9.59
CA ILE A 64 -17.14 4.26 8.28
C ILE A 64 -18.66 4.09 8.41
N LYS A 65 -19.13 3.10 9.17
CA LYS A 65 -20.57 2.90 9.39
C LYS A 65 -21.20 4.06 10.17
N LYS A 66 -20.51 4.55 11.21
CA LYS A 66 -20.94 5.68 12.04
C LYS A 66 -21.00 6.98 11.22
N SER A 67 -19.94 7.30 10.47
CA SER A 67 -19.92 8.48 9.60
C SER A 67 -21.01 8.44 8.52
N LEU A 68 -21.29 7.27 7.93
CA LEU A 68 -22.38 7.12 6.98
C LEU A 68 -23.77 7.33 7.62
N GLN A 69 -23.93 6.91 8.88
CA GLN A 69 -25.17 7.14 9.64
C GLN A 69 -25.35 8.62 9.98
N GLU A 70 -24.28 9.30 10.42
CA GLU A 70 -24.28 10.74 10.69
C GLU A 70 -24.60 11.54 9.43
N TYR A 71 -24.00 11.19 8.29
CA TYR A 71 -24.33 11.79 7.00
C TYR A 71 -25.82 11.63 6.63
N LYS A 72 -26.38 10.41 6.77
CA LYS A 72 -27.81 10.15 6.50
C LYS A 72 -28.75 10.88 7.47
N ALA A 73 -28.31 11.08 8.71
CA ALA A 73 -29.05 11.84 9.71
C ALA A 73 -28.96 13.36 9.51
N GLY A 74 -28.16 13.84 8.54
CA GLY A 74 -27.92 15.26 8.34
C GLY A 74 -26.93 15.87 9.34
N ASN A 75 -26.27 15.04 10.16
CA ASN A 75 -25.30 15.45 11.16
C ASN A 75 -23.90 15.60 10.54
N TYR A 76 -23.76 16.57 9.63
CA TYR A 76 -22.49 16.91 9.00
C TYR A 76 -22.27 18.42 9.06
N LYS A 77 -21.01 18.84 9.15
CA LYS A 77 -20.62 20.25 9.01
C LYS A 77 -20.10 20.48 7.60
N THR A 78 -20.56 21.56 6.98
CA THR A 78 -19.97 22.06 5.73
C THR A 78 -19.16 23.30 6.04
N VAL A 79 -18.05 23.43 5.33
CA VAL A 79 -17.19 24.60 5.38
C VAL A 79 -16.93 25.05 3.95
N ASP A 80 -16.87 26.36 3.76
CA ASP A 80 -16.74 27.04 2.47
C ASP A 80 -15.27 27.23 2.05
N SER A 81 -14.30 26.84 2.89
CA SER A 81 -12.87 26.92 2.57
C SER A 81 -12.05 25.86 3.33
N THR A 82 -10.95 25.44 2.73
CA THR A 82 -9.95 24.53 3.32
C THR A 82 -9.36 25.10 4.61
N ASP A 83 -9.16 26.41 4.71
CA ASP A 83 -8.61 27.03 5.94
C ASP A 83 -9.55 26.91 7.12
N LYS A 84 -10.86 27.01 6.87
CA LYS A 84 -11.89 26.82 7.90
C LYS A 84 -12.06 25.35 8.25
N LEU A 85 -11.85 24.44 7.31
CA LEU A 85 -11.84 23.00 7.57
C LEU A 85 -10.75 22.64 8.60
N PHE A 86 -9.51 23.04 8.37
CA PHE A 86 -8.40 22.74 9.27
C PHE A 86 -8.60 23.37 10.65
N LYS A 87 -9.08 24.62 10.71
CA LYS A 87 -9.44 25.27 11.98
C LYS A 87 -10.54 24.56 12.77
N GLU A 88 -11.41 23.81 12.11
CA GLU A 88 -12.48 23.07 12.79
C GLU A 88 -12.01 21.67 13.22
N LEU A 89 -11.09 21.06 12.46
CA LEU A 89 -10.49 19.76 12.80
C LEU A 89 -9.43 19.86 13.92
N ASP A 90 -8.75 21.00 14.04
CA ASP A 90 -7.75 21.25 15.10
C ASP A 90 -8.38 21.74 16.43
N LYS A 91 -9.72 21.83 16.51
CA LYS A 91 -10.44 22.26 17.72
C LYS A 91 -10.71 21.14 18.72
N ASP A 92 -10.31 19.91 18.41
CA ASP A 92 -10.35 18.73 19.28
C ASP A 92 -8.94 18.39 19.80
#